data_AF-A0A7S3PDQ0-F1
#
_entry.id   AF-A0A7S3PDQ0-F1
#
_cell.length_a   1.000
_cell.length_b   1.000
_cell.length_c   1.000
_cell.angle_alpha   90.00
_cell.angle_beta   90.00
_cell.angle_gamma   90.00
#
_symmetry.space_group_name_H-M   'P 1'
#
loop_
_entity.id
_entity.type
_entity.pdbx_description
1 polymer ?
#
loop_
_entity_poly.entity_id
_entity_poly.type
_entity_poly.pdbx_seq_one_letter_code
_entity_poly.pdbx_strand_id
1 'polypeptide(L)'
;DELVYRMYNVTFAQYLTATAGQRFDPPLQFEIVPVSLESLSEKALKEEVDFFFSSSAVFSCMAAENKAQPLVTIINRREARGHIYELDKYGGVIFTLATNEHINTLEDLKGKTIGCGGITMMGGGQTQLYEMIRAGLSYVADP
;
A
#
# COMPACT_ATOMS: atom_id res chain seq x y z
N ASP A 1 -10.00 9.13 12.67
CA ASP A 1 -9.62 10.43 12.12
C ASP A 1 -8.74 11.21 13.10
N GLU A 2 -9.30 11.70 14.21
CA GLU A 2 -8.58 12.53 15.21
C GLU A 2 -7.31 11.88 15.80
N LEU A 3 -7.33 10.56 16.04
CA LEU A 3 -6.19 9.84 16.62
C LEU A 3 -4.99 9.75 15.65
N VAL A 4 -5.26 9.59 14.35
CA VAL A 4 -4.22 9.58 13.31
C VAL A 4 -3.65 10.98 13.16
N TYR A 5 -4.51 11.99 13.12
CA TYR A 5 -4.08 13.38 13.11
C TYR A 5 -3.15 13.67 14.30
N ARG A 6 -3.57 13.39 15.54
CA ARG A 6 -2.73 13.61 16.73
C ARG A 6 -1.39 12.88 16.67
N MET A 7 -1.35 11.66 16.14
CA MET A 7 -0.14 10.84 16.06
C MET A 7 0.88 11.39 15.06
N TYR A 8 0.41 11.90 13.91
CA TYR A 8 1.29 12.27 12.81
C TYR A 8 1.47 13.78 12.64
N ASN A 9 0.63 14.62 13.24
CA ASN A 9 0.66 16.10 13.08
C ASN A 9 2.01 16.71 13.44
N VAL A 10 2.66 16.19 14.49
CA VAL A 10 3.99 16.66 14.90
C VAL A 10 5.03 16.39 13.82
N THR A 11 5.04 15.19 13.24
CA THR A 11 6.05 14.78 12.26
C THR A 11 5.80 15.34 10.87
N PHE A 12 4.55 15.33 10.40
CA PHE A 12 4.24 15.77 9.04
C PHE A 12 3.97 17.26 8.96
N ALA A 13 3.00 17.80 9.70
CA ALA A 13 2.68 19.23 9.57
C ALA A 13 3.76 20.11 10.21
N GLN A 14 4.05 19.90 11.49
CA GLN A 14 4.94 20.80 12.24
C GLN A 14 6.40 20.69 11.77
N TYR A 15 6.96 19.47 11.73
CA TYR A 15 8.36 19.28 11.37
C TYR A 15 8.62 19.62 9.89
N LEU A 16 7.78 19.20 8.93
CA LEU A 16 8.02 19.57 7.52
C LEU A 16 7.88 21.07 7.29
N THR A 17 6.91 21.73 7.91
CA THR A 17 6.78 23.21 7.82
C THR A 17 8.02 23.91 8.39
N ALA A 18 8.49 23.47 9.57
CA ALA A 18 9.65 24.06 10.23
C ALA A 18 10.99 23.74 9.53
N THR A 19 11.04 22.69 8.70
CA THR A 19 12.26 22.26 8.01
C THR A 19 12.18 22.45 6.51
N ALA A 20 11.49 21.55 5.79
CA ALA A 20 11.37 21.59 4.34
C ALA A 20 10.66 22.85 3.84
N GLY A 21 9.61 23.31 4.53
CA GLY A 21 8.81 24.47 4.14
C GLY A 21 9.60 25.77 4.10
N GLN A 22 10.58 25.92 5.00
CA GLN A 22 11.48 27.08 5.07
C GLN A 22 12.49 27.14 3.92
N ARG A 23 12.61 26.10 3.10
CA ARG A 23 13.52 26.06 1.94
C ARG A 23 12.92 26.72 0.69
N PHE A 24 11.65 27.10 0.71
CA PHE A 24 10.93 27.72 -0.40
C PHE A 24 10.81 29.23 -0.20
N ASP A 25 10.61 29.97 -1.30
CA ASP A 25 10.34 31.41 -1.29
C ASP A 25 9.07 31.73 -2.12
N PRO A 26 7.96 32.15 -1.49
CA PRO A 26 7.79 32.27 -0.03
C PRO A 26 7.79 30.90 0.67
N PRO A 27 8.06 30.84 1.99
CA PRO A 27 8.01 29.60 2.75
C PRO A 27 6.66 28.89 2.62
N LEU A 28 6.70 27.56 2.42
CA LEU A 28 5.51 26.73 2.34
C LEU A 28 5.09 26.20 3.73
N GLN A 29 3.79 25.98 3.90
CA GLN A 29 3.24 25.27 5.05
C GLN A 29 2.71 23.91 4.60
N PHE A 30 2.91 22.91 5.47
CA PHE A 30 2.43 21.55 5.27
C PHE A 30 1.29 21.28 6.25
N GLU A 31 0.20 20.72 5.72
CA GLU A 31 -0.96 20.33 6.50
C GLU A 31 -1.21 18.82 6.36
N ILE A 32 -1.75 18.20 7.41
CA ILE A 32 -2.23 16.82 7.32
C ILE A 32 -3.71 16.84 7.03
N VAL A 33 -4.06 16.22 5.91
CA VAL A 33 -5.45 15.90 5.58
C VAL A 33 -5.68 14.42 5.86
N PRO A 34 -6.52 14.09 6.85
CA PRO A 34 -6.89 12.70 7.11
C PRO A 34 -7.76 12.19 5.96
N VAL A 35 -7.39 11.02 5.42
CA VAL A 35 -8.06 10.40 4.28
C VAL A 35 -8.28 8.92 4.51
N SER A 36 -9.43 8.41 4.08
CA SER A 36 -9.64 7.00 3.77
C SER A 36 -9.31 6.72 2.30
N LEU A 37 -9.15 5.45 1.93
CA LEU A 37 -8.98 5.04 0.52
C LEU A 37 -10.14 5.54 -0.35
N GLU A 38 -11.36 5.51 0.16
CA GLU A 38 -12.57 5.97 -0.53
C GLU A 38 -12.57 7.49 -0.73
N SER A 39 -12.15 8.25 0.28
CA SER A 39 -12.16 9.73 0.24
C SER A 39 -10.98 10.35 -0.51
N LEU A 40 -9.88 9.60 -0.69
CA LEU A 40 -8.64 10.14 -1.26
C LEU A 40 -8.86 10.67 -2.68
N SER A 41 -9.59 9.92 -3.52
CA SER A 41 -9.87 10.32 -4.90
C SER A 41 -10.69 11.61 -4.96
N GLU A 42 -11.77 11.69 -4.17
CA GLU A 42 -12.62 12.89 -4.10
C GLU A 42 -11.82 14.11 -3.62
N LYS A 43 -11.02 13.94 -2.56
CA LYS A 43 -10.20 15.02 -1.99
C LYS A 43 -9.10 15.49 -2.94
N ALA A 44 -8.48 14.57 -3.68
CA ALA A 44 -7.51 14.91 -4.70
C ALA A 44 -8.15 15.72 -5.85
N LEU A 45 -9.36 15.35 -6.29
CA LEU A 45 -10.09 16.08 -7.34
C LEU A 45 -10.53 17.48 -6.92
N LYS A 46 -10.80 17.67 -5.62
CA LYS A 46 -11.12 18.98 -5.03
C LYS A 46 -9.89 19.82 -4.70
N GLU A 47 -8.68 19.33 -5.04
CA GLU A 47 -7.41 19.99 -4.71
C GLU A 47 -7.23 20.18 -3.19
N GLU A 48 -7.83 19.30 -2.38
CA GLU A 48 -7.65 19.28 -0.92
C GLU A 48 -6.39 18.49 -0.51
N VAL A 49 -5.77 17.75 -1.43
CA VAL A 49 -4.55 16.95 -1.20
C VAL A 49 -3.60 17.11 -2.37
N ASP A 50 -2.44 17.73 -2.13
CA ASP A 50 -1.41 17.94 -3.16
C ASP A 50 -0.52 16.70 -3.39
N PHE A 51 -0.21 15.98 -2.32
CA PHE A 51 0.58 14.76 -2.37
C PHE A 51 0.13 13.77 -1.30
N PHE A 52 0.29 12.48 -1.59
CA PHE A 52 0.03 11.41 -0.65
C PHE A 52 1.17 10.40 -0.67
N PHE A 53 1.36 9.74 0.46
CA PHE A 53 2.29 8.62 0.59
C PHE A 53 1.49 7.34 0.82
N SER A 54 1.54 6.41 -0.13
CA SER A 54 0.73 5.19 -0.10
C SER A 54 1.46 3.99 -0.71
N SER A 55 0.81 2.83 -0.65
CA SER A 55 1.29 1.63 -1.33
C SER A 55 1.18 1.76 -2.86
N SER A 56 1.95 0.95 -3.59
CA SER A 56 1.91 0.97 -5.06
C SER A 56 0.55 0.57 -5.64
N ALA A 57 -0.26 -0.22 -4.93
CA ALA A 57 -1.64 -0.51 -5.34
C ALA A 57 -2.51 0.76 -5.33
N VAL A 58 -2.49 1.52 -4.22
CA VAL A 58 -3.25 2.78 -4.13
C VAL A 58 -2.76 3.78 -5.17
N PHE A 59 -1.44 3.91 -5.34
CA PHE A 59 -0.87 4.77 -6.37
C PHE A 59 -1.34 4.37 -7.78
N SER A 60 -1.38 3.08 -8.11
CA SER A 60 -1.82 2.62 -9.44
C SER A 60 -3.26 3.06 -9.77
N CYS A 61 -4.18 2.98 -8.79
CA CYS A 61 -5.54 3.49 -8.95
C CYS A 61 -5.56 5.01 -9.16
N MET A 62 -4.86 5.76 -8.29
CA MET A 62 -4.80 7.22 -8.37
C MET A 62 -4.15 7.73 -9.67
N ALA A 63 -3.15 7.01 -10.19
CA ALA A 63 -2.51 7.34 -11.46
C ALA A 63 -3.47 7.13 -12.63
N ALA A 64 -4.24 6.03 -12.62
CA ALA A 64 -5.20 5.71 -13.66
C ALA A 64 -6.44 6.64 -13.64
N GLU A 65 -6.95 6.95 -12.45
CA GLU A 65 -8.24 7.64 -12.28
C GLU A 65 -8.10 9.15 -12.08
N ASN A 66 -7.05 9.58 -11.38
CA ASN A 66 -6.84 10.98 -10.97
C ASN A 66 -5.58 11.61 -11.57
N LYS A 67 -4.91 10.92 -12.50
CA LYS A 67 -3.68 11.38 -13.19
C LYS A 67 -2.52 11.69 -12.23
N ALA A 68 -2.53 11.11 -11.03
CA ALA A 68 -1.45 11.27 -10.06
C ALA A 68 -0.09 10.86 -10.67
N GLN A 69 0.96 11.60 -10.34
CA GLN A 69 2.32 11.34 -10.83
C GLN A 69 3.21 10.79 -9.71
N PRO A 70 4.09 9.82 -10.00
CA PRO A 70 5.02 9.32 -9.00
C PRO A 70 6.13 10.36 -8.79
N LEU A 71 6.33 10.80 -7.54
CA LEU A 71 7.41 11.73 -7.19
C LEU A 71 8.64 10.99 -6.67
N VAL A 72 8.42 10.03 -5.76
CA VAL A 72 9.48 9.27 -5.08
C VAL A 72 9.00 7.86 -4.76
N THR A 73 9.94 6.94 -4.61
CA THR A 73 9.69 5.57 -4.11
C THR A 73 10.56 5.29 -2.88
N ILE A 74 10.11 4.40 -2.01
CA ILE A 74 10.91 3.94 -0.86
C ILE A 74 11.81 2.79 -1.28
N ILE A 75 13.10 2.94 -1.00
CA ILE A 75 14.05 1.83 -0.99
C ILE A 75 14.09 1.26 0.42
N ASN A 76 13.61 0.03 0.54
CA ASN A 76 13.47 -0.63 1.81
C ASN A 76 14.75 -1.41 2.15
N ARG A 77 15.44 -0.99 3.21
CA ARG A 77 16.65 -1.67 3.69
C ARG A 77 16.27 -2.83 4.62
N ARG A 78 16.72 -4.05 4.30
CA ARG A 78 16.48 -5.26 5.08
C ARG A 78 17.77 -6.03 5.29
N GLU A 79 17.96 -6.54 6.49
CA GLU A 79 19.06 -7.46 6.79
C GLU A 79 18.50 -8.88 6.89
N ALA A 80 19.07 -9.80 6.12
CA ALA A 80 18.74 -11.21 6.20
C ALA A 80 19.99 -12.06 5.99
N ARG A 81 20.21 -13.04 6.88
CA ARG A 81 21.36 -13.96 6.83
C ARG A 81 22.71 -13.22 6.75
N GLY A 82 22.83 -12.09 7.46
CA GLY A 82 24.05 -11.27 7.48
C GLY A 82 24.29 -10.45 6.21
N HIS A 83 23.35 -10.41 5.28
CA HIS A 83 23.41 -9.56 4.08
C HIS A 83 22.38 -8.44 4.14
N ILE A 84 22.76 -7.25 3.66
CA ILE A 84 21.88 -6.09 3.55
C ILE A 84 21.33 -6.02 2.13
N TYR A 85 20.01 -6.05 2.03
CA TYR A 85 19.26 -5.91 0.80
C TYR A 85 18.63 -4.51 0.75
N GLU A 86 18.75 -3.88 -0.41
CA GLU A 86 18.03 -2.65 -0.75
C GLU A 86 16.93 -3.01 -1.74
N LEU A 87 15.67 -2.91 -1.29
CA LEU A 87 14.52 -3.44 -2.00
C LEU A 87 13.62 -2.29 -2.45
N ASP A 88 13.56 -2.07 -3.77
CA ASP A 88 12.65 -1.13 -4.44
C ASP A 88 11.29 -1.76 -4.82
N LYS A 89 11.14 -3.06 -4.53
CA LYS A 89 9.97 -3.88 -4.86
C LYS A 89 9.59 -4.74 -3.67
N TYR A 90 8.30 -5.02 -3.57
CA TYR A 90 7.76 -5.98 -2.61
C TYR A 90 6.61 -6.78 -3.22
N GLY A 91 6.33 -7.94 -2.65
CA GLY A 91 5.24 -8.81 -3.08
C GLY A 91 4.53 -9.43 -1.88
N GLY A 92 3.40 -10.07 -2.16
CA GLY A 92 2.71 -10.90 -1.19
C GLY A 92 3.23 -12.33 -1.18
N VAL A 93 2.88 -13.06 -0.13
CA VAL A 93 3.12 -14.51 -0.01
C VAL A 93 1.81 -15.22 0.34
N ILE A 94 1.65 -16.43 -0.16
CA ILE A 94 0.69 -17.41 0.36
C ILE A 94 1.49 -18.35 1.24
N PHE A 95 1.03 -18.59 2.46
CA PHE A 95 1.66 -19.53 3.36
C PHE A 95 0.61 -20.43 3.99
N THR A 96 1.03 -21.65 4.30
CA THR A 96 0.22 -22.64 5.00
C THR A 96 0.98 -23.09 6.24
N LEU A 97 0.29 -23.78 7.15
CA LEU A 97 0.97 -24.43 8.26
C LEU A 97 1.95 -25.47 7.71
N ALA A 98 3.15 -25.54 8.29
CA ALA A 98 4.18 -26.50 7.86
C ALA A 98 3.72 -27.96 7.96
N THR A 99 2.75 -28.26 8.81
CA THR A 99 2.14 -29.59 9.00
C THR A 99 0.91 -29.82 8.13
N ASN A 100 0.52 -28.87 7.29
CA ASN A 100 -0.63 -29.01 6.40
C ASN A 100 -0.19 -29.72 5.11
N GLU A 101 -0.34 -31.04 5.09
CA GLU A 101 0.00 -31.88 3.93
C GLU A 101 -1.03 -31.77 2.78
N HIS A 102 -2.14 -31.07 2.98
CA HIS A 102 -3.24 -30.97 2.01
C HIS A 102 -3.15 -29.76 1.07
N ILE A 103 -2.25 -28.81 1.33
CA ILE A 103 -2.10 -27.60 0.50
C ILE A 103 -0.62 -27.41 0.17
N ASN A 104 -0.23 -27.88 -1.01
CA ASN A 104 1.14 -27.80 -1.51
C ASN A 104 1.24 -27.04 -2.85
N THR A 105 0.11 -26.89 -3.53
CA THR A 105 -0.02 -26.22 -4.83
C THR A 105 -1.10 -25.15 -4.78
N LEU A 106 -1.19 -24.31 -5.81
CA LEU A 106 -2.26 -23.30 -5.88
C LEU A 106 -3.62 -23.96 -6.06
N GLU A 107 -3.69 -25.04 -6.84
CA GLU A 107 -4.90 -25.80 -7.14
C GLU A 107 -5.55 -26.39 -5.89
N ASP A 108 -4.75 -26.72 -4.87
CA ASP A 108 -5.22 -27.21 -3.57
C ASP A 108 -6.04 -26.16 -2.79
N LEU A 109 -5.96 -24.89 -3.18
CA LEU A 109 -6.76 -23.81 -2.59
C LEU A 109 -8.24 -23.87 -3.00
N LYS A 110 -8.58 -24.62 -4.05
CA LYS A 110 -9.96 -24.73 -4.53
C LYS A 110 -10.88 -25.32 -3.46
N GLY A 111 -11.99 -24.63 -3.17
CA GLY A 111 -12.95 -25.07 -2.16
C GLY A 111 -12.46 -24.86 -0.72
N LYS A 112 -11.39 -24.10 -0.51
CA LYS A 112 -10.83 -23.82 0.82
C LYS A 112 -11.14 -22.39 1.24
N THR A 113 -11.44 -22.21 2.53
CA THR A 113 -11.50 -20.87 3.10
C THR A 113 -10.10 -20.29 3.27
N ILE A 114 -9.84 -19.15 2.62
CA ILE A 114 -8.56 -18.47 2.63
C ILE A 114 -8.64 -17.23 3.52
N GLY A 115 -7.74 -17.13 4.50
CA GLY A 115 -7.54 -15.89 5.26
C GLY A 115 -6.82 -14.87 4.38
N CYS A 116 -7.44 -13.72 4.15
CA CYS A 116 -6.92 -12.64 3.30
C CYS A 116 -6.97 -11.32 4.07
N GLY A 117 -5.90 -10.52 4.01
CA GLY A 117 -5.88 -9.20 4.67
C GLY A 117 -6.85 -8.22 4.01
N GLY A 118 -7.06 -8.38 2.71
CA GLY A 118 -8.05 -7.64 1.93
C GLY A 118 -7.74 -7.73 0.44
N ILE A 119 -8.77 -7.92 -0.38
CA ILE A 119 -8.62 -8.06 -1.85
C ILE A 119 -8.03 -6.81 -2.52
N THR A 120 -8.10 -5.65 -1.86
CA THR A 120 -7.54 -4.38 -2.31
C THR A 120 -6.11 -4.15 -1.84
N MET A 121 -5.58 -5.00 -0.94
CA MET A 121 -4.22 -4.85 -0.40
C MET A 121 -3.22 -5.56 -1.29
N MET A 122 -2.20 -4.84 -1.77
CA MET A 122 -1.22 -5.38 -2.73
C MET A 122 -0.58 -6.70 -2.26
N GLY A 123 0.08 -6.66 -1.10
CA GLY A 123 0.77 -7.83 -0.53
C GLY A 123 -0.15 -8.73 0.32
N GLY A 124 -1.39 -8.32 0.56
CA GLY A 124 -2.35 -9.04 1.41
C GLY A 124 -3.47 -9.75 0.65
N GLY A 125 -3.57 -9.54 -0.67
CA GLY A 125 -4.62 -10.11 -1.52
C GLY A 125 -4.31 -10.01 -3.01
N GLN A 126 -4.05 -8.81 -3.56
CA GLN A 126 -4.01 -8.63 -5.02
C GLN A 126 -2.95 -9.50 -5.71
N THR A 127 -1.72 -9.55 -5.18
CA THR A 127 -0.64 -10.36 -5.78
C THR A 127 -0.94 -11.86 -5.70
N GLN A 128 -1.54 -12.32 -4.60
CA GLN A 128 -1.93 -13.72 -4.41
C GLN A 128 -3.08 -14.11 -5.34
N LEU A 129 -4.11 -13.27 -5.42
CA LEU A 129 -5.25 -13.46 -6.31
C LEU A 129 -4.82 -13.48 -7.78
N TYR A 130 -3.86 -12.65 -8.16
CA TYR A 130 -3.29 -12.67 -9.50
C TYR A 130 -2.64 -14.01 -9.84
N GLU A 131 -1.84 -14.59 -8.92
CA GLU A 131 -1.24 -15.90 -9.12
C GLU A 131 -2.30 -17.03 -9.15
N MET A 132 -3.34 -16.95 -8.31
CA MET A 132 -4.48 -17.87 -8.36
C MET A 132 -5.20 -17.83 -9.72
N ILE A 133 -5.49 -16.62 -10.24
CA ILE A 133 -6.12 -16.44 -11.55
C ILE A 133 -5.26 -17.00 -12.67
N ARG A 134 -3.93 -16.80 -12.61
CA ARG A 134 -3.00 -17.38 -13.58
C ARG A 134 -2.95 -18.90 -13.53
N ALA A 135 -3.23 -19.51 -12.38
CA ALA A 135 -3.40 -20.95 -12.21
C ALA A 135 -4.81 -21.45 -12.60
N GLY A 136 -5.69 -20.58 -13.11
CA GLY A 136 -7.03 -20.93 -13.54
C GLY A 136 -8.08 -20.97 -12.42
N LEU A 137 -7.77 -20.42 -11.24
CA LEU A 137 -8.71 -20.30 -10.12
C LEU A 137 -9.44 -18.96 -10.15
N SER A 138 -10.73 -18.99 -9.82
CA SER A 138 -11.55 -17.80 -9.66
C SER A 138 -11.88 -17.57 -8.20
N TYR A 139 -11.54 -16.39 -7.65
CA TYR A 139 -11.97 -16.04 -6.29
C TYR A 139 -13.50 -15.86 -6.14
N VAL A 140 -14.23 -15.80 -7.26
CA VAL A 140 -15.71 -15.72 -7.28
C VAL A 140 -16.35 -17.09 -7.45
N ALA A 141 -15.77 -17.95 -8.29
CA ALA A 141 -16.37 -19.24 -8.66
C ALA A 141 -15.71 -20.45 -7.98
N ASP A 142 -14.52 -20.28 -7.42
CA ASP A 142 -13.78 -21.28 -6.63
C ASP A 142 -13.51 -20.77 -5.19
N PRO A 143 -14.55 -20.34 -4.43
CA PRO A 143 -14.39 -19.91 -3.05
C PRO A 143 -14.04 -21.06 -2.09
#